data_AF-A0A7S1UAT3-F1
#
_entry.id   AF-A0A7S1UAT3-F1
#
_cell.length_a   1.000
_cell.length_b   1.000
_cell.length_c   1.000
_cell.angle_alpha   90.00
_cell.angle_beta   90.00
_cell.angle_gamma   90.00
#
_symmetry.space_group_name_H-M   'P 1'
#
loop_
_entity.id
_entity.type
_entity.pdbx_description
1 polymer ?
#
loop_
_entity_poly.entity_id
_entity_poly.type
_entity_poly.pdbx_seq_one_letter_code
_entity_poly.pdbx_strand_id
1 'polypeptide(L)'
;YSLYDPSYQNQESFGFFIDVGNGWSTLVPSVLFAYALTFDVAPLTPAALGLIGLCKFYQEWYGTVIYFLSFFFNKRYVGKHWGEVAGFVGVSNGLWFVFPLMGMY
;
A
#
# COMPACT_ATOMS: atom_id res chain seq x y z
N TYR A 1 -10.29 10.91 -0.06
CA TYR A 1 -10.23 9.66 0.73
C TYR A 1 -10.59 9.88 2.20
N SER A 2 -10.04 10.90 2.87
CA SER A 2 -10.34 11.25 4.28
C SER A 2 -11.81 11.56 4.61
N LEU A 3 -12.61 11.97 3.61
CA LEU A 3 -14.07 12.08 3.72
C LEU A 3 -14.75 10.71 3.92
N TYR A 4 -14.21 9.68 3.26
CA TYR A 4 -14.75 8.31 3.27
C TYR A 4 -14.13 7.42 4.33
N ASP A 5 -12.96 7.76 4.85
CA ASP A 5 -12.36 7.06 5.98
C ASP A 5 -11.65 8.09 6.89
N PRO A 6 -12.24 8.43 8.05
CA PRO A 6 -11.67 9.39 8.98
C PRO A 6 -10.28 9.01 9.52
N SER A 7 -9.84 7.75 9.37
CA SER A 7 -8.47 7.40 9.77
C SER A 7 -7.40 8.18 8.98
N TYR A 8 -7.65 8.52 7.71
CA TYR A 8 -6.70 9.32 6.93
C TYR A 8 -6.52 10.77 7.42
N GLN A 9 -7.38 11.26 8.32
CA GLN A 9 -7.21 12.58 8.96
C GLN A 9 -6.78 12.46 10.43
N ASN A 10 -6.97 11.30 11.06
CA ASN A 10 -6.55 11.06 12.43
C ASN A 10 -5.06 10.67 12.46
N GLN A 11 -4.21 11.60 12.90
CA GLN A 11 -2.76 11.45 13.03
C GLN A 11 -2.32 10.42 14.08
N GLU A 12 -3.23 9.87 14.88
CA GLU A 12 -2.95 8.77 15.80
C GLU A 12 -3.27 7.40 15.18
N SER A 13 -3.92 7.38 14.02
CA SER A 13 -4.43 6.15 13.42
C SER A 13 -3.43 5.51 12.48
N PHE A 14 -3.50 4.18 12.38
CA PHE A 14 -2.74 3.43 11.39
C PHE A 14 -3.02 3.89 9.95
N GLY A 15 -4.27 4.25 9.62
CA GLY A 15 -4.65 4.69 8.28
C GLY A 15 -3.88 5.93 7.82
N PHE A 16 -3.67 6.90 8.72
CA PHE A 16 -2.83 8.06 8.44
C PHE A 16 -1.37 7.66 8.22
N PHE A 17 -0.80 6.87 9.13
CA PHE A 17 0.62 6.53 9.07
C PHE A 17 0.98 5.58 7.92
N ILE A 18 0.09 4.68 7.52
CA ILE A 18 0.38 3.80 6.37
C ILE A 18 0.35 4.59 5.06
N ASP A 19 -0.54 5.57 4.92
CA ASP A 19 -0.65 6.40 3.72
C ASP A 19 0.57 7.34 3.58
N VAL A 20 0.89 8.07 4.65
CA VAL A 20 2.08 8.95 4.70
C VAL A 20 3.36 8.12 4.61
N GLY A 21 3.41 7.01 5.35
CA GLY A 21 4.53 6.08 5.35
C GLY A 21 4.83 5.57 3.95
N ASN A 22 3.82 5.07 3.23
CA ASN A 22 3.96 4.65 1.83
C ASN A 22 4.53 5.78 0.98
N GLY A 23 3.97 6.99 1.07
CA GLY A 23 4.46 8.14 0.31
C GLY A 23 5.94 8.46 0.54
N TRP A 24 6.48 8.19 1.73
CA TRP A 24 7.88 8.43 2.06
C TRP A 24 8.78 7.24 1.75
N SER A 25 8.39 6.04 2.18
CA SER A 25 9.23 4.84 2.12
C SER A 25 9.20 4.15 0.77
N THR A 26 8.07 4.16 0.06
CA THR A 26 7.93 3.40 -1.19
C THR A 26 8.32 4.20 -2.43
N LEU A 27 8.42 5.53 -2.34
CA LEU A 27 8.81 6.38 -3.48
C LEU A 27 10.20 6.01 -4.01
N VAL A 28 11.20 5.97 -3.12
CA VAL A 28 12.59 5.64 -3.49
C VAL A 28 12.70 4.25 -4.14
N PRO A 29 12.23 3.15 -3.53
CA PRO A 29 12.32 1.83 -4.16
C PRO A 29 11.45 1.73 -5.41
N SER A 30 10.33 2.45 -5.53
CA SER A 30 9.52 2.47 -6.76
C SER A 30 10.24 3.12 -7.93
N VAL A 31 10.87 4.28 -7.71
CA VAL A 31 11.68 4.95 -8.73
C VAL A 31 12.88 4.10 -9.13
N LEU A 32 13.55 3.49 -8.14
CA LEU A 32 14.65 2.57 -8.40
C LEU A 32 14.20 1.38 -9.25
N PHE A 33 13.04 0.76 -8.94
CA PHE A 33 12.48 -0.32 -9.74
C PHE A 33 12.20 0.11 -11.18
N ALA A 34 11.48 1.22 -11.37
CA ALA A 34 11.14 1.72 -12.69
C ALA A 34 12.41 1.98 -13.55
N TYR A 35 13.44 2.54 -12.93
CA TYR A 35 14.70 2.84 -13.60
C TYR A 35 15.51 1.56 -13.89
N ALA A 36 15.70 0.69 -12.90
CA ALA A 36 16.53 -0.52 -13.00
C ALA A 36 15.90 -1.62 -13.88
N LEU A 37 14.59 -1.57 -14.11
CA LEU A 37 13.93 -2.43 -15.11
C LEU A 37 14.22 -1.98 -16.56
N THR A 38 14.68 -0.74 -16.75
CA THR A 38 14.95 -0.16 -18.08
C THR A 38 16.44 -0.10 -18.37
N PHE A 39 17.25 0.26 -17.37
CA PHE A 39 18.68 0.49 -17.50
C PHE A 39 19.46 -0.43 -16.56
N ASP A 40 20.65 -0.84 -16.99
CA ASP A 40 21.58 -1.52 -16.11
C ASP A 40 22.16 -0.55 -15.08
N VAL A 41 21.99 -0.87 -13.79
CA VAL A 41 22.36 0.01 -12.67
C VAL A 41 23.51 -0.64 -11.90
N ALA A 42 24.66 -0.83 -12.53
CA ALA A 42 25.83 -1.36 -11.83
C ALA A 42 26.22 -0.45 -10.63
N PRO A 43 26.55 -1.02 -9.45
CA PRO A 43 26.75 -2.44 -9.14
C PRO A 43 25.50 -3.17 -8.61
N LEU A 44 24.30 -2.59 -8.71
CA LEU A 44 23.06 -3.21 -8.24
C LEU A 44 22.73 -4.47 -9.04
N THR A 45 22.86 -5.63 -8.41
CA THR A 45 22.53 -6.90 -9.04
C THR A 45 21.01 -7.10 -9.10
N PRO A 46 20.50 -7.90 -10.07
CA PRO A 46 19.09 -8.26 -10.12
C PRO A 46 18.58 -8.90 -8.82
N ALA A 47 19.41 -9.69 -8.14
CA ALA A 47 19.07 -10.29 -6.85
C ALA A 47 18.88 -9.23 -5.75
N ALA A 48 19.76 -8.23 -5.69
CA ALA A 48 19.62 -7.12 -4.75
C ALA A 48 18.36 -6.28 -5.04
N LEU A 49 18.08 -6.00 -6.32
CA LEU A 49 16.84 -5.34 -6.72
C LEU A 49 15.61 -6.18 -6.32
N GLY A 50 15.64 -7.49 -6.53
CA GLY A 50 14.58 -8.41 -6.12
C GLY A 50 14.31 -8.39 -4.61
N LEU A 51 15.37 -8.37 -3.77
CA LEU A 51 15.24 -8.23 -2.32
C LEU A 51 14.61 -6.90 -1.89
N ILE A 52 15.01 -5.79 -2.53
CA ILE A 52 14.40 -4.47 -2.30
C ILE A 52 12.91 -4.52 -2.67
N GLY A 53 12.58 -5.16 -3.79
CA GLY A 53 11.21 -5.36 -4.25
C GLY A 53 10.39 -6.16 -3.26
N LEU A 54 10.93 -7.30 -2.79
CA LEU A 54 10.28 -8.15 -1.79
C LEU A 54 9.95 -7.36 -0.52
N CYS A 55 10.89 -6.57 0.01
CA CYS A 55 10.66 -5.72 1.18
C CYS A 55 9.56 -4.68 0.94
N LYS A 56 9.61 -3.97 -0.20
CA LYS A 56 8.61 -2.97 -0.59
C LYS A 56 7.22 -3.61 -0.74
N PHE A 57 7.11 -4.68 -1.52
CA PHE A 57 5.84 -5.33 -1.81
C PHE A 57 5.23 -5.98 -0.56
N TYR A 58 6.06 -6.58 0.31
CA TYR A 58 5.57 -7.09 1.59
C TYR A 58 5.02 -5.98 2.48
N GLN A 59 5.70 -4.83 2.54
CA GLN A 59 5.27 -3.67 3.32
C GLN A 59 3.94 -3.09 2.81
N GLU A 60 3.75 -3.00 1.49
CA GLU A 60 2.49 -2.56 0.87
C GLU A 60 1.36 -3.57 1.13
N TRP A 61 1.63 -4.86 0.94
CA TRP A 61 0.65 -5.91 1.14
C TRP A 61 0.20 -6.01 2.60
N TYR A 62 1.15 -6.16 3.52
CA TYR A 62 0.85 -6.31 4.94
C TYR A 62 0.22 -5.03 5.50
N GLY A 63 0.69 -3.86 5.06
CA GLY A 63 0.05 -2.59 5.40
C GLY A 63 -1.42 -2.54 4.97
N THR A 64 -1.73 -3.05 3.78
CA THR A 64 -3.10 -3.16 3.27
C THR A 64 -3.96 -4.14 4.09
N VAL A 65 -3.39 -5.28 4.52
CA VAL A 65 -4.07 -6.21 5.44
C VAL A 65 -4.46 -5.51 6.74
N ILE A 66 -3.51 -4.82 7.37
CA ILE A 66 -3.77 -4.09 8.62
C ILE A 66 -4.77 -2.94 8.40
N TYR A 67 -4.70 -2.26 7.26
CA TYR A 67 -5.68 -1.24 6.90
C TYR A 67 -7.10 -1.82 6.85
N PHE A 68 -7.31 -2.92 6.12
CA PHE A 68 -8.62 -3.58 6.05
C PHE A 68 -9.10 -4.01 7.43
N LEU A 69 -8.26 -4.66 8.23
CA LEU A 69 -8.60 -5.04 9.60
C LEU A 69 -9.00 -3.81 10.42
N SER A 70 -8.20 -2.74 10.37
CA SER A 70 -8.50 -1.47 11.06
C SER A 70 -9.84 -0.87 10.63
N PHE A 71 -10.17 -0.91 9.33
CA PHE A 71 -11.42 -0.38 8.80
C PHE A 71 -12.63 -1.19 9.29
N PHE A 72 -12.59 -2.52 9.19
CA PHE A 72 -13.71 -3.39 9.54
C PHE A 72 -13.90 -3.56 11.05
N PHE A 73 -12.82 -3.75 11.82
CA PHE A 73 -12.91 -3.89 13.28
C PHE A 73 -13.38 -2.61 13.97
N ASN A 74 -12.99 -1.44 13.47
CA ASN A 74 -13.50 -0.16 13.96
C ASN A 74 -14.86 0.23 13.35
N LYS A 75 -15.51 -0.69 12.62
CA LYS A 75 -16.85 -0.51 12.02
C LYS A 75 -16.97 0.75 11.18
N ARG A 76 -15.90 1.16 10.50
CA ARG A 76 -15.88 2.41 9.72
C ARG A 76 -16.79 2.39 8.50
N TYR A 77 -17.37 1.25 8.14
CA TYR A 77 -18.40 1.12 7.11
C TYR A 77 -19.81 1.53 7.57
N VAL A 78 -20.07 1.63 8.89
CA VAL A 78 -21.41 1.92 9.40
C VAL A 78 -21.84 3.33 8.99
N GLY A 79 -23.05 3.45 8.44
CA GLY A 79 -23.61 4.71 7.95
C GLY A 79 -23.16 5.10 6.54
N LYS A 80 -22.38 4.26 5.84
CA LYS A 80 -21.95 4.50 4.45
C LYS A 80 -22.71 3.65 3.46
N HIS A 81 -22.85 4.14 2.23
CA HIS A 81 -23.44 3.36 1.15
C HIS A 81 -22.51 2.21 0.76
N TRP A 82 -23.05 0.99 0.65
CA TRP A 82 -22.26 -0.21 0.36
C TRP A 82 -21.48 -0.14 -0.96
N GLY A 83 -22.03 0.53 -1.98
CA GLY A 83 -21.32 0.74 -3.25
C GLY A 83 -20.09 1.65 -3.10
N GLU A 84 -20.14 2.64 -2.21
CA GLU A 84 -18.99 3.52 -1.93
C GLU A 84 -17.92 2.77 -1.15
N VAL A 85 -18.32 1.94 -0.18
CA VAL A 85 -17.40 1.06 0.55
C VAL A 85 -16.74 0.07 -0.40
N ALA A 86 -17.50 -0.56 -1.30
CA ALA A 86 -16.95 -1.50 -2.28
C ALA A 86 -15.99 -0.82 -3.27
N GLY A 87 -16.34 0.35 -3.81
CA GLY A 87 -15.51 1.07 -4.77
C GLY A 87 -14.27 1.69 -4.15
N PHE A 88 -14.44 2.51 -3.10
CA PHE A 88 -13.31 3.19 -2.46
C PHE A 88 -12.52 2.21 -1.61
N VAL A 89 -13.13 1.56 -0.62
CA VAL A 89 -12.35 0.72 0.29
C VAL A 89 -11.96 -0.60 -0.36
N GLY A 90 -12.90 -1.28 -1.03
CA GLY A 90 -12.66 -2.58 -1.66
C GLY A 90 -11.73 -2.50 -2.87
N VAL A 91 -12.14 -1.83 -3.94
CA VAL A 91 -11.40 -1.85 -5.21
C VAL A 91 -10.09 -1.08 -5.10
N SER A 92 -10.10 0.16 -4.58
CA SER A 92 -8.87 0.95 -4.61
C SER A 92 -7.76 0.39 -3.69
N ASN A 93 -8.10 -0.18 -2.53
CA ASN A 93 -7.11 -0.88 -1.68
C ASN A 93 -6.86 -2.32 -2.14
N GLY A 94 -7.80 -2.94 -2.85
CA GLY A 94 -7.63 -4.28 -3.41
C GLY A 94 -6.43 -4.35 -4.37
N LEU A 95 -6.12 -3.27 -5.08
CA LEU A 95 -4.92 -3.17 -5.93
C LEU A 95 -3.64 -3.33 -5.09
N TRP A 96 -3.58 -2.69 -3.93
CA TRP A 96 -2.46 -2.77 -2.97
C TRP A 96 -2.40 -4.09 -2.21
N PHE A 97 -3.45 -4.91 -2.30
CA PHE A 97 -3.41 -6.29 -1.83
C PHE A 97 -2.89 -7.22 -2.93
N VAL A 98 -3.46 -7.14 -4.14
CA VAL A 98 -3.22 -8.12 -5.21
C VAL A 98 -1.85 -7.91 -5.88
N PHE A 99 -1.51 -6.70 -6.29
CA PHE A 99 -0.28 -6.48 -7.07
C PHE A 99 1.00 -6.68 -6.27
N PRO A 100 1.09 -6.27 -4.99
CA PRO A 100 2.26 -6.59 -4.21
C PRO A 100 2.43 -8.10 -3.98
N LEU A 101 1.34 -8.87 -3.82
CA LEU A 101 1.42 -10.34 -3.81
C LEU A 101 2.00 -10.89 -5.12
N MET A 102 1.52 -10.39 -6.26
CA MET A 102 2.05 -10.78 -7.57
C MET A 102 3.51 -10.38 -7.75
N GLY A 103 3.93 -9.22 -7.21
CA GLY A 103 5.31 -8.77 -7.26
C GLY A 103 6.28 -9.57 -6.38
N MET A 104 5.77 -10.35 -5.43
CA MET A 104 6.56 -11.26 -4.59
C MET A 104 6.64 -12.69 -5.13
N TYR A 105 5.76 -13.08 -6.05
CA TYR A 105 5.72 -14.40 -6.69
C TYR A 105 6.71 -14.48 -7.86
#